data_AF-A0A7C3G9U4-F1
#
_entry.id   AF-A0A7C3G9U4-F1
#
_cell.length_a   1.000
_cell.length_b   1.000
_cell.length_c   1.000
_cell.angle_alpha   90.00
_cell.angle_beta   90.00
_cell.angle_gamma   90.00
#
_symmetry.space_group_name_H-M   'P 1'
#
loop_
_entity.id
_entity.type
_entity.pdbx_description
1 polymer ?
#
loop_
_entity_poly.entity_id
_entity_poly.type
_entity_poly.pdbx_seq_one_letter_code
_entity_poly.pdbx_strand_id
1 'polypeptide(L)'
;MPNSLPFDIKILEEFIDDALYEDVQEGDHTSLACIPTDARSRAKLLVKDPGVIAGIELAKAVFKRVDETATIDVFIEDGSSVSYGDIAFNVECNAQALLKAERLVLNAMQRMSGIATMS
;
A
#
# COMPACT_ATOMS: atom_id res chain seq x y z
N MET A 1 -4.40 -29.25 12.42
CA MET A 1 -3.38 -28.33 11.85
C MET A 1 -3.63 -26.97 12.46
N PRO A 2 -2.61 -26.24 12.93
CA PRO A 2 -2.85 -24.97 13.61
C PRO A 2 -3.49 -23.99 12.63
N ASN A 3 -4.65 -23.48 13.03
CA ASN A 3 -5.34 -22.37 12.37
C ASN A 3 -4.37 -21.18 12.36
N SER A 4 -3.80 -20.87 11.21
CA SER A 4 -3.21 -19.56 10.95
C SER A 4 -4.30 -18.52 11.21
N LEU A 5 -4.04 -17.63 12.18
CA LEU A 5 -4.94 -16.57 12.61
C LEU A 5 -5.61 -15.91 11.38
N PRO A 6 -6.94 -15.79 11.33
CA PRO A 6 -7.55 -14.97 10.29
C PRO A 6 -7.06 -13.56 10.56
N PHE A 7 -6.33 -12.96 9.62
CA PHE A 7 -6.25 -11.51 9.54
C PHE A 7 -7.69 -11.02 9.63
N ASP A 8 -8.06 -10.34 10.72
CA ASP A 8 -9.43 -9.88 10.90
C ASP A 8 -9.65 -8.74 9.91
N ILE A 9 -10.22 -9.09 8.75
CA ILE A 9 -10.45 -8.19 7.62
C ILE A 9 -11.14 -6.91 8.10
N LYS A 10 -11.98 -7.03 9.12
CA LYS A 10 -12.71 -5.92 9.72
C LYS A 10 -11.80 -4.90 10.42
N ILE A 11 -10.79 -5.37 11.15
CA ILE A 11 -9.77 -4.50 11.79
C ILE A 11 -8.92 -3.81 10.72
N LEU A 12 -8.62 -4.53 9.64
CA LEU A 12 -7.84 -3.99 8.52
C LEU A 12 -8.62 -2.90 7.79
N GLU A 13 -9.90 -3.13 7.50
CA GLU A 13 -10.78 -2.14 6.87
C GLU A 13 -10.94 -0.90 7.75
N GLU A 14 -11.19 -1.08 9.05
CA GLU A 14 -11.29 0.04 10.01
C GLU A 14 -9.98 0.85 10.07
N PHE A 15 -8.82 0.19 10.11
CA PHE A 15 -7.51 0.86 10.04
C PHE A 15 -7.31 1.65 8.75
N ILE A 16 -7.70 1.08 7.61
CA ILE A 16 -7.58 1.75 6.30
C ILE A 16 -8.48 2.98 6.27
N ASP A 17 -9.72 2.86 6.73
CA ASP A 17 -10.69 3.96 6.71
C ASP A 17 -10.25 5.10 7.64
N ASP A 18 -9.78 4.78 8.85
CA ASP A 18 -9.26 5.77 9.80
C ASP A 18 -8.03 6.50 9.26
N ALA A 19 -7.08 5.75 8.66
CA ALA A 19 -5.86 6.33 8.12
C ALA A 19 -6.13 7.18 6.87
N LEU A 20 -7.08 6.78 6.02
CA LEU A 20 -7.53 7.61 4.89
C LEU A 20 -8.24 8.87 5.37
N TYR A 21 -9.02 8.79 6.45
CA TYR A 21 -9.71 9.94 7.02
C TYR A 21 -8.73 10.97 7.61
N GLU A 22 -7.69 10.50 8.33
CA GLU A 22 -6.62 11.36 8.87
C GLU A 22 -5.87 12.09 7.75
N ASP A 23 -5.49 11.39 6.67
CA ASP A 23 -4.73 11.95 5.55
C ASP A 23 -5.55 12.98 4.74
N VAL A 24 -6.87 12.79 4.65
CA VAL A 24 -7.79 13.73 3.98
C VAL A 24 -8.03 15.01 4.81
N GLN A 25 -7.98 14.92 6.15
CA GLN A 25 -8.18 16.07 7.05
C GLN A 25 -6.98 17.02 7.11
N GLU A 26 -5.75 16.55 6.84
CA GLU A 26 -4.54 17.39 6.82
C GLU A 26 -4.43 18.33 5.61
N GLY A 27 -5.34 18.21 4.65
CA GLY A 27 -5.53 19.21 3.60
C GLY A 27 -4.86 18.84 2.29
N ASP A 28 -5.62 18.18 1.42
CA ASP A 28 -5.27 18.06 0.01
C ASP A 28 -6.42 18.49 -0.92
N HIS A 29 -6.98 19.67 -0.62
CA HIS A 29 -7.97 20.33 -1.49
C HIS A 29 -7.37 20.80 -2.83
N THR A 30 -6.04 20.85 -2.97
CA THR A 30 -5.39 21.38 -4.18
C THR A 30 -5.01 20.31 -5.20
N SER A 31 -4.61 19.10 -4.79
CA SER A 31 -4.21 18.05 -5.75
C SER A 31 -5.42 17.33 -6.36
N LEU A 32 -6.48 17.12 -5.56
CA LEU A 32 -7.73 16.48 -6.01
C LEU A 32 -8.53 17.32 -7.02
N ALA A 33 -8.34 18.64 -7.04
CA ALA A 33 -9.07 19.53 -7.94
C ALA A 33 -8.55 19.52 -9.39
N CYS A 34 -7.30 19.11 -9.60
CA CYS A 34 -6.64 19.16 -10.91
C CYS A 34 -6.61 17.81 -11.64
N ILE A 35 -6.89 16.71 -10.94
CA ILE A 35 -6.83 15.36 -11.52
C ILE A 35 -8.24 14.93 -11.91
N PRO A 36 -8.49 14.56 -13.19
CA PRO A 36 -9.78 14.04 -13.61
C PRO A 36 -10.17 12.80 -12.78
N THR A 37 -11.45 12.71 -12.38
CA THR A 37 -11.97 11.58 -11.60
C THR A 37 -11.79 10.23 -12.30
N ASP A 38 -11.60 10.23 -13.61
CA ASP A 38 -11.51 9.01 -14.43
C ASP A 38 -10.07 8.70 -14.84
N ALA A 39 -9.10 9.53 -14.42
CA ALA A 39 -7.71 9.34 -14.76
C ALA A 39 -7.17 8.07 -14.09
N ARG A 40 -6.50 7.22 -14.87
CA ARG A 40 -5.78 6.03 -14.39
C ARG A 40 -4.28 6.31 -14.37
N SER A 41 -3.62 5.86 -13.31
CA SER A 41 -2.18 5.97 -13.13
C SER A 41 -1.58 4.62 -12.79
N ARG A 42 -0.30 4.45 -13.16
CA ARG A 42 0.49 3.28 -12.80
C ARG A 42 1.67 3.72 -11.95
N ALA A 43 1.93 2.98 -10.87
CA ALA A 43 3.09 3.14 -10.01
C ALA A 43 3.78 1.79 -9.78
N LYS A 44 5.01 1.87 -9.26
CA LYS A 44 5.80 0.71 -8.86
C LYS A 44 6.40 0.95 -7.48
N LEU A 45 6.42 -0.07 -6.64
CA LEU A 45 7.12 -0.01 -5.37
C LEU A 45 8.59 -0.38 -5.59
N LEU A 46 9.44 0.64 -5.60
CA LEU A 46 10.90 0.49 -5.73
C LEU A 46 11.54 0.38 -4.33
N VAL A 47 12.30 -0.69 -4.12
CA VAL A 47 13.10 -0.88 -2.91
C VAL A 47 14.32 0.02 -2.94
N LYS A 48 14.52 0.80 -1.88
CA LYS A 48 15.64 1.75 -1.72
C LYS A 48 16.65 1.36 -0.66
N ASP A 49 16.40 0.31 0.11
CA ASP A 49 17.33 -0.21 1.12
C ASP A 49 17.20 -1.74 1.20
N PRO A 50 18.31 -2.46 1.43
CA PRO A 50 18.25 -3.91 1.59
C PRO A 50 17.55 -4.29 2.91
N GLY A 51 16.85 -5.42 2.90
CA GLY A 51 16.15 -5.90 4.08
C GLY A 51 15.20 -7.06 3.78
N VAL A 52 14.20 -7.24 4.64
CA VAL A 52 13.08 -8.16 4.43
C VAL A 52 11.82 -7.35 4.17
N ILE A 53 11.16 -7.61 3.04
CA ILE A 53 9.93 -6.89 2.71
C ILE A 53 8.73 -7.45 3.48
N ALA A 54 7.91 -6.56 4.01
CA ALA A 54 6.66 -6.91 4.67
C ALA A 54 5.58 -5.85 4.43
N GLY A 55 4.33 -6.28 4.28
CA GLY A 55 3.15 -5.44 4.07
C GLY A 55 2.63 -5.43 2.62
N ILE A 56 3.01 -6.40 1.79
CA ILE A 56 2.48 -6.56 0.42
C ILE A 56 0.98 -6.83 0.46
N GLU A 57 0.50 -7.71 1.36
CA GLU A 57 -0.94 -7.97 1.51
C GLU A 57 -1.72 -6.74 2.01
N LEU A 58 -1.10 -5.95 2.89
CA LEU A 58 -1.67 -4.67 3.32
C LEU A 58 -1.81 -3.69 2.14
N ALA A 59 -0.77 -3.58 1.31
CA ALA A 59 -0.83 -2.74 0.11
C ALA A 59 -1.97 -3.17 -0.83
N LYS A 60 -2.14 -4.48 -1.06
CA LYS A 60 -3.26 -5.02 -1.85
C LYS A 60 -4.61 -4.60 -1.28
N ALA A 61 -4.80 -4.73 0.03
CA ALA A 61 -6.05 -4.36 0.69
C ALA A 61 -6.33 -2.86 0.59
N VAL A 62 -5.34 -2.00 0.86
CA VAL A 62 -5.48 -0.54 0.77
C VAL A 62 -5.89 -0.12 -0.63
N PHE A 63 -5.15 -0.55 -1.66
CA PHE A 63 -5.43 -0.16 -3.04
C PHE A 63 -6.79 -0.67 -3.52
N LYS A 64 -7.19 -1.89 -3.15
CA LYS A 64 -8.51 -2.43 -3.47
C LYS A 64 -9.64 -1.67 -2.78
N ARG A 65 -9.39 -1.16 -1.58
CA ARG A 65 -10.36 -0.39 -0.79
C ARG A 65 -10.55 1.03 -1.32
N VAL A 66 -9.49 1.68 -1.82
CA VAL A 66 -9.57 3.02 -2.42
C VAL A 66 -10.01 3.01 -3.88
N ASP A 67 -9.79 1.91 -4.60
CA ASP A 67 -10.25 1.68 -5.96
C ASP A 67 -10.53 0.17 -6.18
N GLU A 68 -11.81 -0.19 -6.27
CA GLU A 68 -12.22 -1.58 -6.50
C GLU A 68 -11.70 -2.15 -7.83
N THR A 69 -11.33 -1.29 -8.78
CA THR A 69 -10.78 -1.66 -10.09
C THR A 69 -9.25 -1.63 -10.13
N ALA A 70 -8.60 -1.45 -8.98
CA ALA A 70 -7.14 -1.51 -8.87
C ALA A 70 -6.62 -2.90 -9.23
N THR A 71 -5.52 -2.93 -9.98
CA THR A 71 -4.79 -4.15 -10.33
C THR A 71 -3.37 -4.05 -9.81
N ILE A 72 -2.90 -5.10 -9.13
CA ILE A 72 -1.55 -5.17 -8.56
C ILE A 72 -0.85 -6.42 -9.07
N ASP A 73 0.29 -6.21 -9.71
CA ASP A 73 1.19 -7.27 -10.14
C ASP A 73 2.34 -7.37 -9.13
N VAL A 74 2.32 -8.42 -8.30
CA VAL A 74 3.36 -8.66 -7.29
C VAL A 74 4.51 -9.47 -7.88
N PHE A 75 5.73 -9.03 -7.63
CA PHE A 75 6.96 -9.72 -8.02
C PHE A 75 7.71 -10.28 -6.81
N ILE A 76 7.51 -9.69 -5.63
CA ILE A 76 8.17 -10.07 -4.38
C ILE A 76 7.13 -10.20 -3.29
N GLU A 77 7.06 -11.37 -2.67
CA GLU A 77 6.11 -11.69 -1.60
C GLU A 77 6.67 -11.32 -0.22
N ASP A 78 5.78 -11.15 0.76
CA ASP A 78 6.12 -10.88 2.16
C ASP A 78 7.09 -11.92 2.73
N GLY A 79 8.09 -11.46 3.49
CA GLY A 79 9.14 -12.30 4.08
C GLY A 79 10.33 -12.56 3.14
N SER A 80 10.29 -12.07 1.90
CA SER A 80 11.42 -12.18 0.98
C SER A 80 12.52 -11.16 1.30
N SER A 81 13.78 -11.56 1.12
CA SER A 81 14.89 -10.60 1.14
C SER A 81 14.87 -9.73 -0.10
N VAL A 82 15.12 -8.44 0.07
CA VAL A 82 15.14 -7.43 -1.00
C VAL A 82 16.43 -6.64 -0.99
N SER A 83 16.81 -6.12 -2.15
CA SER A 83 17.98 -5.29 -2.40
C SER A 83 17.61 -3.96 -3.04
N TYR A 84 18.52 -2.99 -2.96
CA TYR A 84 18.35 -1.70 -3.64
C TYR A 84 18.05 -1.91 -5.13
N GLY A 85 16.99 -1.28 -5.63
CA GLY A 85 16.60 -1.33 -7.03
C GLY A 85 15.57 -2.41 -7.37
N ASP A 86 15.27 -3.32 -6.44
CA ASP A 86 14.21 -4.32 -6.63
C ASP A 86 12.85 -3.64 -6.78
N ILE A 87 11.99 -4.25 -7.60
CA ILE A 87 10.59 -3.82 -7.77
C ILE A 87 9.73 -4.87 -7.08
N ALA A 88 9.07 -4.48 -5.99
CA ALA A 88 8.25 -5.38 -5.21
C ALA A 88 6.90 -5.67 -5.89
N PHE A 89 6.24 -4.63 -6.39
CA PHE A 89 5.01 -4.75 -7.18
C PHE A 89 4.81 -3.55 -8.10
N ASN A 90 3.96 -3.73 -9.10
CA ASN A 90 3.33 -2.64 -9.85
C ASN A 90 1.85 -2.52 -9.45
N VAL A 91 1.32 -1.30 -9.44
CA VAL A 91 -0.09 -1.02 -9.21
C VAL A 91 -0.61 -0.11 -10.32
N GLU A 92 -1.80 -0.43 -10.82
CA GLU A 92 -2.56 0.44 -11.71
C GLU A 92 -3.95 0.67 -11.12
N CYS A 93 -4.29 1.94 -10.88
CA CYS A 93 -5.54 2.34 -10.26
C CYS A 93 -5.89 3.79 -10.63
N ASN A 94 -7.02 4.28 -10.13
CA ASN A 94 -7.40 5.67 -10.23
C ASN A 94 -6.30 6.60 -9.68
N ALA A 95 -6.00 7.68 -10.40
CA ALA A 95 -4.90 8.59 -10.06
C ALA A 95 -5.09 9.29 -8.71
N GLN A 96 -6.31 9.66 -8.34
CA GLN A 96 -6.60 10.23 -7.02
C GLN A 96 -6.49 9.16 -5.92
N ALA A 97 -6.98 7.94 -6.19
CA ALA A 97 -6.87 6.82 -5.26
C ALA A 97 -5.42 6.43 -5.00
N LEU A 98 -4.58 6.43 -6.05
CA LEU A 98 -3.15 6.16 -5.97
C LEU A 98 -2.47 7.11 -4.99
N LEU A 99 -2.72 8.42 -5.12
CA LEU A 99 -2.11 9.44 -4.26
C LEU A 99 -2.59 9.35 -2.81
N LYS A 100 -3.90 9.10 -2.59
CA LYS A 100 -4.46 8.90 -1.26
C LYS A 100 -3.87 7.67 -0.55
N ALA A 101 -3.64 6.59 -1.29
CA ALA A 101 -3.10 5.35 -0.74
C ALA A 101 -1.58 5.39 -0.56
N GLU A 102 -0.85 6.20 -1.35
CA GLU A 102 0.62 6.19 -1.38
C GLU A 102 1.23 6.38 0.01
N ARG A 103 0.84 7.43 0.73
CA ARG A 103 1.45 7.77 2.03
C ARG A 103 1.14 6.71 3.08
N LEU A 104 -0.09 6.21 3.10
CA LEU A 104 -0.51 5.12 3.99
C LEU A 104 0.28 3.84 3.73
N VAL A 105 0.35 3.39 2.47
CA VAL A 105 1.03 2.16 2.07
C VAL A 105 2.52 2.26 2.38
N LEU A 106 3.19 3.34 1.98
CA LEU A 106 4.62 3.51 2.21
C LEU A 106 4.95 3.52 3.70
N ASN A 107 4.23 4.30 4.52
CA ASN A 107 4.49 4.40 5.95
C ASN A 107 4.26 3.06 6.68
N ALA A 108 3.22 2.32 6.30
CA ALA A 108 2.93 1.04 6.91
C ALA A 108 3.97 -0.03 6.51
N MET A 109 4.26 -0.16 5.20
CA MET A 109 5.23 -1.13 4.70
C MET A 109 6.65 -0.86 5.20
N GLN A 110 7.08 0.41 5.29
CA GLN A 110 8.38 0.76 5.85
C GLN A 110 8.52 0.31 7.30
N ARG A 111 7.50 0.55 8.14
CA ARG A 111 7.50 0.11 9.54
C ARG A 111 7.50 -1.42 9.65
N MET A 112 6.66 -2.09 8.88
CA MET A 112 6.58 -3.56 8.86
C MET A 112 7.89 -4.19 8.39
N SER A 113 8.47 -3.69 7.30
CA SER A 113 9.73 -4.19 6.73
C SER A 113 10.91 -3.92 7.67
N GLY A 114 10.92 -2.78 8.37
CA GLY A 114 11.90 -2.47 9.42
C GLY A 114 11.87 -3.50 10.56
N ILE A 115 10.68 -3.88 11.03
CA ILE A 115 10.51 -4.92 12.05
C ILE A 115 10.98 -6.28 11.52
N ALA A 116 10.55 -6.66 10.31
CA ALA A 116 10.89 -7.95 9.69
C ALA A 116 12.40 -8.09 9.41
N THR A 117 13.10 -6.99 9.15
CA THR A 117 14.55 -7.00 8.92
C THR A 117 15.35 -7.15 10.21
N MET A 118 14.79 -6.72 11.35
CA MET A 118 15.43 -6.80 12.67
C MET A 118 15.14 -8.10 13.44
N SER A 119 14.16 -8.88 13.00
CA SER A 119 13.70 -10.13 13.65
C SER A 119 14.49 -11.37 13.26
#